data_AF-A0A447JFJ4-F1
#
_entry.id   AF-A0A447JFJ4-F1
#
_cell.length_a   1.000
_cell.length_b   1.000
_cell.length_c   1.000
_cell.angle_alpha   90.00
_cell.angle_beta   90.00
_cell.angle_gamma   90.00
#
_symmetry.space_group_name_H-M   'P 1'
#
loop_
_entity.id
_entity.type
_entity.pdbx_description
1 polymer ?
#
loop_
_entity_poly.entity_id
_entity_poly.type
_entity_poly.pdbx_seq_one_letter_code
_entity_poly.pdbx_strand_id
1 'polypeptide(L)' 'MRLDKFIAQQLGVSRAIAGREIRGNRVTVDGDIIKNAAFNCSRNMRLRMTAIP' A
#
# COMPACT_ATOMS: atom_id res chain seq x y z
N MET A 1 0.38 5.43 -10.57
CA MET A 1 -0.32 4.14 -10.54
C MET A 1 -1.05 4.02 -9.20
N ARG A 2 -2.26 3.44 -9.12
CA ARG A 2 -2.97 3.35 -7.83
C ARG A 2 -2.21 2.49 -6.80
N LEU A 3 -2.24 2.89 -5.53
CA LEU A 3 -1.59 2.19 -4.43
C LEU A 3 -2.11 0.75 -4.28
N ASP A 4 -3.41 0.50 -4.43
CA ASP A 4 -3.96 -0.86 -4.42
C ASP A 4 -3.33 -1.77 -5.50
N LYS A 5 -3.13 -1.24 -6.71
CA LYS A 5 -2.50 -1.95 -7.82
C LYS A 5 -0.99 -2.12 -7.59
N PHE A 6 -0.35 -1.12 -6.98
CA PHE A 6 1.06 -1.17 -6.66
C PHE A 6 1.37 -2.25 -5.61
N ILE A 7 0.62 -2.29 -4.51
CA ILE A 7 0.75 -3.30 -3.46
C ILE A 7 0.43 -4.70 -4.01
N ALA A 8 -0.64 -4.84 -4.79
CA ALA A 8 -0.99 -6.11 -5.42
C ALA A 8 0.15 -6.65 -6.30
N GLN A 9 0.84 -5.78 -7.04
CA GLN A 9 1.97 -6.17 -7.88
C GLN A 9 3.24 -6.49 -7.08
N GLN A 10 3.52 -5.76 -6.00
CA GLN A 10 4.73 -5.97 -5.20
C GLN A 10 4.63 -7.20 -4.29
N LEU A 11 3.46 -7.43 -3.68
CA LEU A 11 3.23 -8.53 -2.74
C LEU A 11 2.61 -9.77 -3.40
N GLY A 12 2.18 -9.69 -4.67
CA GLY A 12 1.48 -10.78 -5.35
C GLY A 12 0.09 -11.07 -4.79
N VAL A 13 -0.54 -10.11 -4.11
CA VAL A 13 -1.85 -10.27 -3.47
C VAL A 13 -2.98 -9.65 -4.29
N SER A 14 -4.21 -10.07 -4.01
CA SER A 14 -5.41 -9.45 -4.59
C SER A 14 -5.59 -7.99 -4.15
N ARG A 15 -6.15 -7.15 -5.02
CA ARG A 15 -6.46 -5.73 -4.71
C ARG A 15 -7.37 -5.56 -3.49
N ALA A 16 -8.25 -6.53 -3.22
CA ALA A 16 -9.10 -6.52 -2.03
C ALA A 16 -8.28 -6.60 -0.72
N ILE A 17 -7.24 -7.44 -0.70
CA ILE A 17 -6.32 -7.56 0.43
C ILE A 17 -5.48 -6.29 0.55
N ALA A 18 -4.94 -5.80 -0.55
CA ALA A 18 -4.21 -4.53 -0.57
C ALA A 18 -5.05 -3.38 0.01
N GLY A 19 -6.29 -3.22 -0.46
CA GLY A 19 -7.22 -2.20 0.05
C GLY A 19 -7.64 -2.40 1.52
N ARG A 20 -7.57 -3.62 2.05
CA ARG A 20 -7.78 -3.91 3.47
C ARG A 20 -6.58 -3.46 4.32
N GLU A 21 -5.37 -3.79 3.89
CA GLU A 21 -4.15 -3.40 4.60
C GLU A 21 -3.94 -1.87 4.62
N ILE A 22 -4.26 -1.20 3.50
CA ILE A 22 -4.22 0.27 3.41
C ILE A 22 -5.21 0.91 4.41
N ARG A 23 -6.46 0.42 4.46
CA ARG A 23 -7.47 0.91 5.41
C ARG A 23 -7.13 0.59 6.86
N GLY A 24 -6.36 -0.47 7.09
CA GLY A 24 -5.86 -0.86 8.42
C GLY A 24 -4.65 -0.05 8.91
N ASN A 25 -4.22 1.00 8.19
CA ASN A 25 -3.03 1.79 8.47
C ASN A 25 -1.73 0.96 8.52
N ARG A 26 -1.69 -0.20 7.85
CA ARG A 26 -0.54 -1.12 7.84
C ARG A 26 0.45 -0.85 6.72
N VAL A 27 0.14 0.09 5.84
CA VAL A 27 0.94 0.42 4.66
C VAL A 27 1.59 1.77 4.86
N THR A 28 2.91 1.77 4.81
CA THR A 28 3.73 2.98 4.73
C THR A 28 4.38 3.05 3.36
N VAL A 29 4.39 4.25 2.78
CA VAL A 29 5.01 4.51 1.49
C VAL A 29 5.97 5.68 1.68
N ASP A 30 7.26 5.45 1.45
CA ASP A 30 8.35 6.40 1.73
C ASP A 30 8.40 6.94 3.19
N GLY A 31 7.80 6.21 4.13
CA GLY A 31 7.73 6.62 5.55
C GLY A 31 6.39 7.24 5.95
N ASP A 32 5.54 7.58 4.99
CA ASP A 32 4.20 8.13 5.28
C ASP A 32 3.13 7.03 5.30
N ILE A 33 2.26 7.07 6.31
CA ILE A 33 1.11 6.16 6.39
C ILE A 33 0.03 6.63 5.42
N ILE A 34 -0.16 5.88 4.34
CA ILE A 34 -1.20 6.18 3.35
C ILE A 34 -2.45 5.37 3.69
N LYS A 35 -3.56 6.06 3.94
CA LYS A 35 -4.87 5.45 4.24
C LYS A 35 -5.80 5.37 3.03
N ASN A 36 -5.43 6.03 1.94
CA ASN A 36 -6.25 6.11 0.74
C ASN A 36 -5.75 5.13 -0.33
N ALA A 37 -6.57 4.12 -0.67
CA ALA A 37 -6.22 3.15 -1.70
C ALA A 37 -6.11 3.78 -3.10
N ALA A 38 -6.87 4.86 -3.35
CA ALA A 38 -6.81 5.58 -4.61
C ALA A 38 -5.59 6.50 -4.76
N PHE A 39 -4.70 6.54 -3.76
CA PHE A 39 -3.48 7.34 -3.81
C PHE A 39 -2.63 6.96 -5.03
N ASN A 40 -2.08 7.97 -5.70
CA ASN A 40 -1.30 7.80 -6.91
C ASN A 40 0.18 7.64 -6.55
N CYS A 41 0.68 6.41 -6.59
CA CYS A 41 2.09 6.11 -6.35
C CYS A 41 2.88 6.04 -7.66
N SER A 42 4.12 6.54 -7.59
CA SER A 42 5.17 6.29 -8.57
C SER A 42 5.78 4.90 -8.38
N ARG A 43 6.28 4.29 -9.46
CA ARG A 43 6.80 2.90 -9.41
C ARG A 43 8.09 2.77 -8.57
N ASN A 44 8.87 3.84 -8.38
CA ASN A 44 10.09 3.79 -7.57
C ASN A 44 9.85 3.97 -6.06
N MET A 45 8.59 4.22 -5.66
CA MET A 45 8.26 4.53 -4.27
C MET A 45 8.50 3.29 -3.39
N ARG A 46 9.10 3.46 -2.21
CA ARG A 46 9.43 2.32 -1.33
C ARG A 46 8.23 1.96 -0.47
N LEU A 47 7.65 0.79 -0.74
CA LEU A 47 6.63 0.20 0.12
C LEU A 47 7.26 -0.45 1.36
N ARG A 48 6.68 -0.18 2.52
CA ARG A 48 6.88 -0.95 3.74
C ARG A 48 5.53 -1.35 4.32
N MET A 49 5.42 -2.60 4.75
CA MET A 49 4.30 -3.03 5.57
C MET A 49 4.73 -2.86 7.02
N THR A 50 4.17 -1.85 7.69
CA THR A 50 4.34 -1.68 9.12
C THR A 50 3.28 -2.53 9.81
N ALA A 51 3.72 -3.65 10.38
CA ALA A 51 3.00 -4.24 11.49
C ALA A 51 3.11 -3.23 12.65
N ILE A 52 2.07 -2.41 12.83
CA ILE A 52 1.93 -1.65 14.07
C ILE A 52 1.88 -2.72 15.19
N PRO A 53 2.78 -2.68 16.19
CA PRO A 53 2.84 -3.67 17.26
C PRO A 53 1.52 -3.79 18.02
#